data_AF-A0A2V9LIB3-F1
#
_entry.id   AF-A0A2V9LIB3-F1
#
_cell.length_a   1.000
_cell.length_b   1.000
_cell.length_c   1.000
_cell.angle_alpha   90.00
_cell.angle_beta   90.00
_cell.angle_gamma   90.00
#
_symmetry.space_group_name_H-M   'P 1'
#
loop_
_entity.id
_entity.type
_entity.pdbx_description
1 polymer ?
#
loop_
_entity_poly.entity_id
_entity_poly.type
_entity_poly.pdbx_seq_one_letter_code
_entity_poly.pdbx_strand_id
1 'polypeptide(L)' 'MSLEEKKSVLVVDDDDYARCALERALSSAGYEASSAATGGEALAIL' A
#
# COMPACT_ATOMS: atom_id res chain seq x y z
N MET A 1 18.65 -11.02 -16.16
CA MET A 1 18.07 -10.05 -15.20
C MET A 1 16.87 -10.72 -14.58
N SER A 2 16.93 -11.06 -13.30
CA SER A 2 15.79 -11.66 -12.59
C SER A 2 14.77 -10.54 -12.33
N LEU A 3 13.54 -10.69 -12.82
CA LEU A 3 12.44 -9.86 -12.31
C LEU A 3 12.08 -10.44 -10.95
N GLU A 4 12.61 -9.86 -9.86
CA GLU A 4 12.03 -10.08 -8.54
C GLU A 4 10.62 -9.46 -8.57
N GLU A 5 9.58 -10.29 -8.45
CA GLU A 5 8.22 -9.81 -8.26
C GLU A 5 8.18 -8.95 -6.99
N LYS A 6 7.95 -7.64 -7.17
CA LYS A 6 7.64 -6.77 -6.04
C LYS A 6 6.32 -7.24 -5.46
N LYS A 7 6.34 -7.63 -4.18
CA LYS A 7 5.12 -7.97 -3.46
C LYS A 7 4.27 -6.73 -3.32
N SER A 8 3.02 -6.81 -3.78
CA SER A 8 2.04 -5.75 -3.63
C SER A 8 1.41 -5.78 -2.24
N VAL A 9 1.16 -4.60 -1.67
CA VAL A 9 0.55 -4.42 -0.35
C VAL A 9 -0.53 -3.34 -0.45
N LEU A 10 -1.74 -3.63 0.01
CA LEU A 10 -2.83 -2.67 0.15
C LEU A 10 -2.98 -2.26 1.61
N VAL A 11 -2.82 -0.97 1.89
CA VAL A 11 -3.00 -0.38 3.23
C VAL A 11 -4.40 0.22 3.31
N VAL A 12 -5.18 -0.19 4.30
CA VAL A 12 -6.53 0.33 4.55
C VAL A 12 -6.55 0.95 5.94
N ASP A 13 -6.61 2.28 5.99
CA ASP A 13 -6.55 3.05 7.24
C ASP A 13 -7.27 4.39 7.05
N ASP A 14 -8.19 4.73 7.95
CA ASP A 14 -8.98 5.97 7.88
C ASP A 14 -8.18 7.21 8.29
N ASP A 15 -7.05 7.05 8.99
CA ASP A 15 -6.15 8.14 9.33
C ASP A 15 -5.15 8.43 8.20
N ASP A 16 -5.23 9.65 7.65
CA ASP A 16 -4.39 10.09 6.53
C ASP A 16 -2.89 10.07 6.86
N TYR A 17 -2.52 10.41 8.10
CA TYR A 17 -1.12 10.49 8.52
C TYR A 17 -0.52 9.09 8.65
N ALA A 18 -1.23 8.18 9.33
CA ALA A 18 -0.84 6.78 9.47
C ALA A 18 -0.73 6.09 8.10
N ARG A 19 -1.73 6.26 7.24
CA ARG A 19 -1.76 5.70 5.88
C ARG A 19 -0.57 6.17 5.04
N CYS A 20 -0.30 7.47 5.03
CA CYS A 20 0.85 8.05 4.32
C CYS A 20 2.20 7.57 4.88
N ALA A 21 2.31 7.39 6.20
CA ALA A 21 3.54 6.89 6.83
C ALA A 21 3.81 5.42 6.44
N LEU A 22 2.77 4.58 6.46
CA LEU A 22 2.83 3.17 6.06
C LEU A 22 3.19 3.00 4.58
N GLU A 23 2.55 3.75 3.69
CA GLU A 23 2.83 3.70 2.25
C GLU A 23 4.30 4.03 1.94
N ARG A 24 4.84 5.09 2.57
CA ARG A 24 6.25 5.46 2.44
C ARG A 24 7.18 4.39 2.99
N ALA A 25 6.88 3.84 4.17
CA ALA A 25 7.68 2.79 4.78
C ALA A 25 7.74 1.53 3.90
N LEU A 26 6.60 1.07 3.38
CA LEU A 26 6.49 -0.08 2.49
C LEU A 26 7.24 0.14 1.18
N SER A 27 7.06 1.31 0.56
CA SER A 27 7.78 1.68 -0.66
C SER A 27 9.31 1.69 -0.43
N SER A 28 9.77 2.24 0.69
CA SER A 28 11.20 2.24 1.05
C SER A 28 11.77 0.84 1.31
N ALA A 29 10.92 -0.10 1.72
CA ALA A 29 11.26 -1.50 1.93
C ALA A 29 11.19 -2.34 0.62
N GLY A 30 10.88 -1.72 -0.52
CA GLY A 30 10.86 -2.36 -1.83
C GLY A 30 9.52 -2.98 -2.25
N TYR A 31 8.46 -2.77 -1.47
CA TYR A 31 7.11 -3.20 -1.81
C TYR A 31 6.44 -2.23 -2.78
N GLU A 32 5.45 -2.73 -3.51
CA GLU A 32 4.51 -1.91 -4.26
C GLU A 32 3.29 -1.64 -3.38
N ALA A 33 3.18 -0.43 -2.86
CA ALA A 33 2.14 -0.07 -1.89
C ALA A 33 1.01 0.73 -2.55
N SER A 34 -0.23 0.29 -2.33
CA SER A 34 -1.45 1.02 -2.63
C SER A 34 -2.17 1.35 -1.32
N SER A 35 -2.96 2.42 -1.30
CA SER A 35 -3.62 2.86 -0.08
C SER A 35 -5.10 3.23 -0.32
N ALA A 36 -5.93 3.00 0.70
CA ALA A 36 -7.35 3.31 0.73
C ALA A 36 -7.76 3.84 2.10
N ALA A 37 -8.66 4.83 2.15
CA ALA A 37 -9.17 5.39 3.39
C ALA A 37 -10.35 4.58 3.96
N THR A 38 -11.00 3.76 3.14
CA THR A 38 -12.15 2.94 3.54
C THR A 38 -12.09 1.54 2.94
N GLY A 39 -12.86 0.60 3.51
CA GLY A 39 -13.00 -0.74 2.96
C GLY A 39 -13.64 -0.77 1.55
N GLY A 40 -14.52 0.18 1.25
CA GLY A 40 -15.12 0.29 -0.08
C GLY A 40 -14.10 0.68 -1.15
N GLU A 41 -13.24 1.65 -0.84
CA GLU A 41 -12.12 2.03 -1.71
C GLU A 41 -11.11 0.87 -1.85
N ALA A 42 -10.83 0.16 -0.76
CA ALA A 42 -9.93 -0.99 -0.77
C ALA A 42 -10.43 -2.11 -1.70
N LEU A 43 -11.72 -2.41 -1.65
CA LEU A 43 -12.35 -3.41 -2.52
C LEU A 43 -12.30 -3.02 -4.00
N ALA A 44 -12.26 -1.72 -4.33
CA ALA A 44 -12.13 -1.27 -5.71
C ALA A 44 -10.70 -1.39 -6.27
N ILE A 45 -9.72 -1.63 -5.40
CA ILE A 45 -8.29 -1.78 -5.76
C ILE A 45 -7.89 -3.25 -5.92
N LEU A 46 -8.61 -4.18 -5.27
CA LEU A 46 -8.42 -5.64 -5.43
C LEU A 46 -8.80 -6.13 -6.84
#